data_AF-A0A843KGK9-F1
#
_entry.id   AF-A0A843KGK9-F1
#
_cell.length_a   1.000
_cell.length_b   1.000
_cell.length_c   1.000
_cell.angle_alpha   90.00
_cell.angle_beta   90.00
_cell.angle_gamma   90.00
#
_symmetry.space_group_name_H-M   'P 1'
#
loop_
_entity.id
_entity.type
_entity.pdbx_description
1 polymer ?
#
loop_
_entity_poly.entity_id
_entity_poly.type
_entity_poly.pdbx_seq_one_letter_code
_entity_poly.pdbx_strand_id
1 'polypeptide(L)'
;MAVYIDINRCIGCRSCEVACQRVHGGHGHINVHYVREYAAVPVLCHHCQEAGCTMVCFTGALYKEGERTAFDVEKCTGCGLCALACPFGVVWTDKIAHKCDLCQGREEGPACIATCPANALSDDFDLATRRARERAARTAAVGGKR
;
A
#
# COMPACT_ATOMS: atom_id res chain seq x y z
N MET A 1 9.66 3.79 -6.44
CA MET A 1 8.24 4.20 -6.48
C MET A 1 7.62 3.89 -5.13
N ALA A 2 6.85 4.81 -4.56
CA ALA A 2 6.15 4.61 -3.27
C ALA A 2 4.71 5.12 -3.40
N VAL A 3 3.82 4.63 -2.54
CA VAL A 3 2.43 5.12 -2.46
C VAL A 3 2.26 5.88 -1.15
N TYR A 4 2.03 7.18 -1.25
CA TYR A 4 1.73 8.07 -0.13
C TYR A 4 0.23 8.13 0.11
N ILE A 5 -0.15 8.08 1.39
CA ILE A 5 -1.54 7.98 1.83
C ILE A 5 -1.90 9.19 2.68
N ASP A 6 -2.92 9.92 2.27
CA ASP A 6 -3.52 11.01 3.03
C ASP A 6 -4.82 10.55 3.68
N ILE A 7 -4.72 10.05 4.90
CA ILE A 7 -5.86 9.53 5.67
C ILE A 7 -6.93 10.59 5.94
N ASN A 8 -6.60 11.88 5.88
CA ASN A 8 -7.57 12.97 6.08
C ASN A 8 -8.45 13.20 4.84
N ARG A 9 -8.08 12.61 3.71
CA ARG A 9 -8.85 12.68 2.46
C ARG A 9 -9.56 11.37 2.15
N CYS A 10 -9.18 10.26 2.76
CA CYS A 10 -9.82 8.98 2.46
C CYS A 10 -11.27 8.98 2.95
N ILE A 11 -12.21 8.83 2.00
CA ILE A 11 -13.65 8.77 2.28
C ILE A 11 -14.18 7.35 2.46
N GLY A 12 -13.29 6.34 2.50
CA GLY A 12 -13.69 4.94 2.68
C GLY A 12 -14.49 4.32 1.53
N CYS A 13 -14.46 4.90 0.32
CA CYS A 13 -15.26 4.42 -0.82
C CYS A 13 -14.85 3.05 -1.39
N ARG A 14 -13.70 2.49 -0.98
CA ARG A 14 -13.15 1.20 -1.42
C ARG A 14 -12.90 1.06 -2.94
N SER A 15 -12.96 2.14 -3.71
CA SER A 15 -12.65 2.11 -5.15
C SER A 15 -11.25 1.55 -5.44
N CYS A 16 -10.28 1.81 -4.55
CA CYS A 16 -8.93 1.27 -4.66
C CYS A 16 -8.86 -0.25 -4.52
N GLU A 17 -9.70 -0.87 -3.69
CA GLU A 17 -9.76 -2.33 -3.51
C GLU A 17 -10.23 -2.98 -4.82
N VAL A 18 -11.35 -2.49 -5.36
CA VAL A 18 -11.98 -3.00 -6.59
C VAL A 18 -11.05 -2.81 -7.80
N ALA A 19 -10.44 -1.64 -7.94
CA ALA A 19 -9.51 -1.38 -9.04
C ALA A 19 -8.26 -2.29 -8.95
N CYS A 20 -7.75 -2.51 -7.74
CA CYS A 20 -6.61 -3.40 -7.53
C CYS A 20 -6.96 -4.84 -7.90
N GLN A 21 -8.08 -5.37 -7.41
CA GLN A 21 -8.54 -6.72 -7.75
C GLN A 21 -8.72 -6.89 -9.26
N ARG A 22 -9.30 -5.89 -9.94
CA ARG A 22 -9.56 -5.93 -11.39
C ARG A 22 -8.27 -6.11 -12.20
N VAL A 23 -7.18 -5.45 -11.81
CA VAL A 23 -5.90 -5.56 -12.54
C VAL A 23 -5.06 -6.77 -12.12
N HIS A 24 -5.43 -7.48 -11.04
CA HIS A 24 -4.74 -8.66 -10.53
C HIS A 24 -5.62 -9.93 -10.56
N GLY A 25 -6.58 -10.01 -11.49
CA GLY A 25 -7.38 -11.23 -11.70
C GLY A 25 -8.21 -11.65 -10.48
N GLY A 26 -8.70 -10.69 -9.70
CA GLY A 26 -9.49 -10.92 -8.49
C GLY A 26 -8.70 -10.89 -7.17
N HIS A 27 -7.36 -10.88 -7.22
CA HIS A 27 -6.51 -10.85 -6.02
C HIS A 27 -6.31 -9.41 -5.54
N GLY A 28 -6.74 -9.11 -4.32
CA GLY A 28 -6.65 -7.76 -3.74
C GLY A 28 -5.32 -7.52 -3.03
N HIS A 29 -4.65 -6.40 -3.32
CA HIS A 29 -3.35 -6.04 -2.72
C HIS A 29 -3.39 -4.74 -1.89
N ILE A 30 -4.57 -4.19 -1.65
CA ILE A 30 -4.84 -3.01 -0.83
C ILE A 30 -6.21 -3.18 -0.17
N ASN A 31 -6.32 -2.84 1.11
CA ASN A 31 -7.57 -2.90 1.88
C ASN A 31 -7.79 -1.62 2.68
N VAL A 32 -9.01 -1.13 2.75
CA VAL A 32 -9.41 0.02 3.55
C VAL A 32 -9.88 -0.47 4.91
N HIS A 33 -9.14 -0.09 5.94
CA HIS A 33 -9.45 -0.35 7.34
C HIS A 33 -10.08 0.88 7.98
N TYR A 34 -11.11 0.66 8.82
CA TYR A 34 -11.76 1.74 9.56
C TYR A 34 -11.21 1.78 10.98
N VAL A 35 -10.68 2.95 11.37
CA VAL A 35 -10.29 3.25 12.74
C VAL A 35 -11.48 3.91 13.42
N ARG A 36 -12.46 3.10 13.80
CA ARG A 36 -13.77 3.57 14.31
C ARG A 36 -14.37 4.64 13.39
N GLU A 37 -14.98 5.67 13.96
CA GLU A 37 -15.46 6.86 13.25
C GLU A 37 -14.36 7.87 12.86
N TYR A 38 -13.09 7.63 13.22
CA TYR A 38 -12.04 8.65 13.07
C TYR A 38 -11.41 8.69 11.69
N ALA A 39 -11.18 7.54 11.06
CA ALA A 39 -10.48 7.47 9.79
C ALA A 39 -10.78 6.20 9.01
N ALA A 40 -10.80 6.33 7.68
CA ALA A 40 -10.62 5.21 6.77
C ALA A 40 -9.16 5.22 6.28
N VAL A 41 -8.47 4.09 6.39
CA VAL A 41 -7.04 3.98 6.09
C VAL A 41 -6.84 2.88 5.05
N PRO A 42 -6.47 3.21 3.82
CA PRO A 42 -5.95 2.24 2.88
C PRO A 42 -4.63 1.67 3.41
N VAL A 43 -4.52 0.35 3.46
CA VAL A 43 -3.36 -0.40 3.96
C VAL A 43 -2.91 -1.36 2.86
N LEU A 44 -1.62 -1.34 2.54
CA LEU A 44 -0.99 -2.11 1.46
C LEU A 44 0.50 -2.35 1.75
N CYS A 45 1.17 -3.13 0.91
CA CYS A 45 2.63 -3.36 1.01
C CYS A 45 3.40 -2.02 1.05
N HIS A 46 4.27 -1.88 2.04
CA HIS A 46 5.14 -0.72 2.20
C HIS A 46 6.43 -0.79 1.36
N HIS A 47 6.72 -1.92 0.72
CA HIS A 47 7.99 -2.18 0.01
C HIS A 47 9.20 -1.80 0.88
N CYS A 48 9.20 -2.28 2.11
CA CYS A 48 10.14 -1.90 3.16
C CYS A 48 11.60 -1.98 2.68
N GLN A 49 12.43 -1.04 3.14
CA GLN A 49 13.86 -1.07 2.89
C GLN A 49 14.46 -2.39 3.41
N GLU A 50 14.18 -2.70 4.68
CA GLU A 50 14.42 -4.01 5.30
C GLU A 50 13.12 -4.80 5.36
N ALA A 51 12.96 -5.76 4.44
CA ALA A 51 11.72 -6.52 4.29
C ALA A 51 11.81 -7.89 4.96
N GLY A 52 11.14 -8.06 6.10
CA GLY A 52 11.03 -9.35 6.80
C GLY A 52 10.61 -10.50 5.88
N CYS A 53 9.65 -10.23 4.99
CA CYS A 53 9.14 -11.21 4.03
C CYS A 53 10.19 -11.70 3.00
N THR A 54 11.20 -10.90 2.64
CA THR A 54 12.30 -11.36 1.79
C THR A 54 13.32 -12.17 2.58
N MET A 55 13.59 -11.78 3.83
CA MET A 55 14.56 -12.48 4.69
C MET A 55 14.13 -13.91 5.02
N VAL A 56 12.82 -14.16 5.18
CA VAL A 56 12.29 -15.51 5.47
C VAL A 56 11.99 -16.34 4.22
N CYS A 57 12.08 -15.74 3.02
CA CYS A 57 11.74 -16.44 1.78
C CYS A 57 12.90 -17.32 1.30
N PHE A 58 12.94 -18.56 1.78
CA PHE A 58 14.02 -19.51 1.48
C PHE A 58 14.11 -19.92 0.00
N THR A 59 13.04 -19.76 -0.79
CA THR A 59 13.07 -20.07 -2.23
C THR A 59 13.58 -18.91 -3.08
N GLY A 60 13.71 -17.71 -2.50
CA GLY A 60 14.02 -16.49 -3.25
C GLY A 60 12.86 -15.98 -4.11
N ALA A 61 11.63 -16.45 -3.91
CA ALA A 61 10.44 -15.92 -4.59
C ALA A 61 10.18 -14.44 -4.23
N LEU A 62 10.43 -14.04 -2.99
CA LEU A 62 10.43 -12.64 -2.57
C LEU A 62 11.86 -12.17 -2.40
N TYR A 63 12.21 -11.09 -3.09
CA TYR A 63 13.57 -10.54 -3.10
C TYR A 63 13.56 -9.02 -3.24
N LYS A 64 14.73 -8.39 -3.03
CA LYS A 64 14.90 -6.95 -3.24
C LYS A 64 15.39 -6.68 -4.66
N GLU A 65 14.71 -5.76 -5.32
CA GLU A 65 15.09 -5.20 -6.62
C GLU A 65 15.17 -3.68 -6.46
N GLY A 66 16.37 -3.18 -6.18
CA GLY A 66 16.54 -1.83 -5.64
C GLY A 66 15.71 -1.65 -4.37
N GLU A 67 14.95 -0.57 -4.30
CA GLU A 67 14.06 -0.28 -3.16
C GLU A 67 12.79 -1.15 -3.13
N ARG A 68 12.46 -1.86 -4.21
CA ARG A 68 11.22 -2.62 -4.31
C ARG A 68 11.37 -4.02 -3.73
N THR A 69 10.37 -4.46 -2.98
CA THR A 69 10.15 -5.90 -2.71
C THR A 69 9.47 -6.56 -3.91
N ALA A 70 10.24 -7.25 -4.74
CA ALA A 70 9.79 -7.97 -5.92
C ALA A 70 9.24 -9.37 -5.56
N PHE A 71 8.45 -9.95 -6.46
CA PHE A 71 7.88 -11.28 -6.32
C PHE A 71 7.98 -12.07 -7.63
N ASP A 72 8.56 -13.26 -7.55
CA ASP A 72 8.69 -14.24 -8.64
C ASP A 72 7.80 -15.43 -8.30
N VAL A 73 6.69 -15.54 -9.05
CA VAL A 73 5.65 -16.54 -8.80
C VAL A 73 6.14 -17.97 -9.03
N GLU A 74 7.08 -18.17 -9.97
CA GLU A 74 7.57 -19.51 -10.35
C GLU A 74 8.41 -20.15 -9.23
N LYS A 75 8.99 -19.33 -8.35
CA LYS A 75 9.76 -19.81 -7.19
C LYS A 75 8.90 -19.98 -5.94
N CYS A 76 7.64 -19.57 -5.97
CA CYS A 76 6.80 -19.54 -4.77
C CYS A 76 6.22 -20.92 -4.47
N THR A 77 6.42 -21.39 -3.24
CA THR A 77 5.87 -22.68 -2.76
C THR A 77 4.58 -22.53 -1.96
N GLY A 78 4.09 -21.30 -1.75
CA GLY A 78 2.91 -21.04 -0.94
C GLY A 78 3.08 -21.26 0.57
N CYS A 79 4.32 -21.37 1.08
CA CYS A 79 4.59 -21.76 2.47
C CYS A 79 4.08 -20.79 3.57
N GLY A 80 3.67 -19.57 3.24
CA GLY A 80 3.09 -18.63 4.21
C GLY A 80 4.05 -17.90 5.14
N LEU A 81 5.35 -18.24 5.16
CA LEU A 81 6.33 -17.59 6.06
C LEU A 81 6.38 -16.07 5.88
N CYS A 82 6.24 -15.59 4.64
CA CYS A 82 6.21 -14.16 4.33
C CYS A 82 5.01 -13.43 4.94
N ALA A 83 3.86 -14.08 5.08
CA ALA A 83 2.69 -13.53 5.75
C ALA A 83 2.94 -13.39 7.26
N LEU A 84 3.53 -14.41 7.89
CA LEU A 84 3.91 -14.37 9.31
C LEU A 84 4.98 -13.31 9.60
N ALA A 85 5.93 -13.13 8.68
CA ALA A 85 7.03 -12.17 8.86
C ALA A 85 6.65 -10.73 8.52
N CYS A 86 5.48 -10.48 7.93
CA CYS A 86 5.07 -9.13 7.57
C CYS A 86 4.52 -8.38 8.79
N PRO A 87 5.20 -7.35 9.31
CA PRO A 87 4.72 -6.63 10.51
C PRO A 87 3.46 -5.82 10.24
N PHE A 88 3.12 -5.59 8.98
CA PHE A 88 1.95 -4.83 8.56
C PHE A 88 0.74 -5.72 8.23
N GLY A 89 0.91 -7.05 8.17
CA GLY A 89 -0.19 -7.98 7.84
C GLY A 89 -0.76 -7.81 6.43
N VAL A 90 0.04 -7.30 5.48
CA VAL A 90 -0.39 -6.96 4.10
C VAL A 90 0.00 -8.00 3.05
N VAL A 91 0.62 -9.08 3.49
CA VAL A 91 0.90 -10.26 2.66
C VAL A 91 -0.10 -11.33 3.08
N TRP A 92 -0.82 -11.88 2.11
CA TRP A 92 -1.71 -13.01 2.33
C TRP A 92 -1.37 -14.13 1.36
N THR A 93 -1.82 -15.35 1.65
CA THR A 93 -1.47 -16.52 0.85
C THR A 93 -2.69 -17.38 0.57
N ASP A 94 -2.74 -17.94 -0.63
CA ASP A 94 -3.60 -19.08 -0.97
C ASP A 94 -2.73 -20.26 -1.40
N LYS A 95 -2.64 -20.54 -2.71
CA LYS A 95 -1.64 -21.42 -3.32
C LYS A 95 -0.29 -20.71 -3.49
N ILE A 96 -0.32 -19.38 -3.60
CA ILE A 96 0.88 -18.53 -3.69
C ILE A 96 0.76 -17.34 -2.75
N ALA A 97 1.84 -16.57 -2.61
CA ALA A 97 1.82 -15.31 -1.88
C ALA A 97 1.29 -14.16 -2.73
N HIS A 98 0.52 -13.28 -2.11
CA HIS A 98 -0.08 -12.09 -2.70
C HIS A 98 0.30 -10.86 -1.88
N LYS A 99 0.69 -9.79 -2.56
CA LYS A 99 1.06 -8.50 -1.98
C LYS A 99 1.04 -7.43 -3.06
N CYS A 100 1.04 -6.16 -2.66
CA CYS A 100 1.20 -5.08 -3.63
C CYS A 100 2.56 -5.19 -4.34
N ASP A 101 2.51 -4.96 -5.64
CA ASP A 101 3.61 -5.00 -6.59
C ASP A 101 3.89 -3.61 -7.19
N LEU A 102 3.16 -2.59 -6.72
CA LEU A 102 3.10 -1.22 -7.25
C LEU A 102 2.55 -1.13 -8.68
N CYS A 103 1.74 -2.11 -9.10
CA CYS A 103 1.27 -2.28 -10.47
C CYS A 103 2.42 -2.21 -11.48
N GLN A 104 3.52 -2.93 -11.20
CA GLN A 104 4.66 -2.95 -12.10
C GLN A 104 4.23 -3.43 -13.49
N GLY A 105 4.64 -2.72 -14.53
CA GLY A 105 4.31 -3.04 -15.92
C GLY A 105 3.03 -2.37 -16.44
N ARG A 106 2.27 -1.68 -15.59
CA ARG A 106 1.14 -0.84 -16.01
C ARG A 106 1.60 0.59 -16.33
N GLU A 107 1.38 1.05 -17.56
CA GLU A 107 1.83 2.36 -18.04
C GLU A 107 1.25 3.53 -17.23
N GLU A 108 -0.02 3.45 -16.83
CA GLU A 108 -0.67 4.52 -16.05
C GLU A 108 -0.44 4.39 -14.54
N GLY A 109 0.54 3.58 -14.13
CA GLY A 109 0.95 3.40 -12.74
C GLY A 109 -0.05 2.65 -11.85
N PRO A 110 -0.01 2.85 -10.53
CA PRO A 110 -0.89 2.14 -9.59
C PRO A 110 -2.38 2.42 -9.82
N ALA A 111 -3.16 1.37 -10.09
CA ALA A 111 -4.60 1.48 -10.32
C ALA A 111 -5.35 2.11 -9.12
N CYS A 112 -4.86 1.87 -7.90
CA CYS A 112 -5.42 2.46 -6.68
C CYS A 112 -5.26 3.99 -6.62
N ILE A 113 -4.17 4.54 -7.18
CA ILE A 113 -3.96 5.99 -7.27
C ILE A 113 -4.90 6.57 -8.33
N ALA A 114 -4.88 6.00 -9.54
CA ALA A 114 -5.67 6.48 -10.67
C ALA A 114 -7.18 6.52 -10.39
N THR A 115 -7.71 5.58 -9.59
CA THR A 115 -9.15 5.50 -9.31
C THR A 115 -9.60 6.38 -8.15
N CYS A 116 -8.71 6.91 -7.31
CA CYS A 116 -9.08 7.48 -6.02
C CYS A 116 -9.85 8.81 -6.17
N PRO A 117 -11.18 8.86 -5.93
CA PRO A 117 -11.97 10.07 -6.20
C PRO A 117 -11.63 11.21 -5.24
N ALA A 118 -11.13 10.88 -4.04
CA ALA A 118 -10.74 11.87 -3.04
C ALA A 118 -9.29 12.34 -3.19
N ASN A 119 -8.52 11.79 -4.13
CA ASN A 119 -7.08 11.99 -4.26
C ASN A 119 -6.34 11.72 -2.94
N ALA A 120 -6.72 10.65 -2.22
CA ALA A 120 -6.11 10.26 -0.95
C ALA A 120 -4.83 9.43 -1.14
N LEU A 121 -4.55 8.94 -2.35
CA LEU A 121 -3.37 8.16 -2.70
C LEU A 121 -2.57 8.93 -3.75
N SER A 122 -1.24 8.91 -3.67
CA SER A 122 -0.35 9.58 -4.62
C SER A 122 1.02 8.94 -4.63
N ASP A 123 1.72 9.04 -5.75
CA ASP A 123 3.13 8.69 -5.93
C ASP A 123 4.05 9.92 -5.90
N ASP A 124 3.48 11.13 -5.82
CA ASP A 124 4.17 12.41 -5.72
C ASP A 124 4.47 12.76 -4.25
N PHE A 125 5.75 12.66 -3.88
CA PHE A 125 6.24 12.98 -2.54
C PHE A 125 6.07 14.46 -2.18
N ASP A 126 6.24 15.37 -3.14
CA ASP A 126 6.13 16.80 -2.91
C ASP A 126 4.68 17.21 -2.66
N LEU A 127 3.74 16.64 -3.42
CA LEU A 127 2.32 16.79 -3.17
C LEU A 127 1.93 16.26 -1.78
N ALA A 128 2.39 15.05 -1.43
CA ALA A 128 2.10 14.45 -0.13
C ALA A 128 2.62 15.30 1.04
N THR A 129 3.88 15.76 0.94
CA THR A 129 4.54 16.58 1.96
C THR A 129 3.91 17.97 2.07
N ARG A 130 3.60 18.61 0.94
CA ARG A 130 2.91 19.92 0.92
C ARG A 130 1.57 19.84 1.64
N ARG A 131 0.74 18.85 1.31
CA ARG A 131 -0.56 18.64 1.96
C ARG A 131 -0.43 18.41 3.46
N ALA A 132 0.55 17.61 3.90
CA ALA A 132 0.81 17.38 5.31
C ALA A 132 1.19 18.67 6.06
N ARG A 133 2.11 19.47 5.48
CA ARG A 133 2.52 20.77 6.04
C ARG A 133 1.37 21.76 6.14
N GLU A 134 0.56 21.90 5.10
CA GLU A 134 -0.59 22.79 5.11
C GLU A 134 -1.62 22.39 6.17
N ARG A 135 -1.87 21.10 6.37
CA ARG A 135 -2.76 20.62 7.45
C ARG A 135 -2.20 20.96 8.83
N ALA A 136 -0.91 20.71 9.06
CA ALA A 136 -0.26 21.06 10.31
C ALA A 136 -0.37 22.57 10.59
N ALA A 137 -0.12 23.41 9.58
CA ALA A 137 -0.27 24.86 9.68
C ALA A 137 -1.71 25.30 10.00
N ARG A 138 -2.71 24.74 9.30
CA ARG A 138 -4.14 25.00 9.58
C ARG A 138 -4.52 24.64 11.02
N THR A 139 -4.05 23.50 11.51
CA THR A 139 -4.33 23.03 12.88
C THR A 139 -3.68 23.95 13.93
N ALA A 140 -2.43 24.37 13.71
CA ALA A 140 -1.72 25.30 14.60
C ALA A 140 -2.39 26.68 14.66
N ALA A 141 -2.87 27.20 13.52
CA ALA A 141 -3.58 28.48 13.46
C ALA A 141 -4.92 28.46 14.22
N VAL A 142 -5.62 27.32 14.22
CA VAL A 142 -6.87 27.15 14.98
C VAL A 142 -6.60 26.86 16.47
N GLY A 143 -5.48 26.19 16.79
CA GLY A 143 -5.08 25.83 18.15
C GLY A 143 -4.65 27.00 19.05
N GLY A 144 -4.39 28.19 18.49
CA GLY A 144 -4.05 29.41 19.25
C GLY A 144 -5.22 30.17 19.86
N LYS A 145 -6.44 29.63 19.83
CA LYS A 145 -7.66 30.22 20.42
C LYS A 145 -8.20 29.43 21.63
N ARG A 146 -7.32 28.87 22.46
CA ARG A 146 -7.68 28.38 23.79
C ARG A 146 -6.85 29.09 24.84
#